data_AF-A0A2B4F164-F1
#
_entry.id   AF-A0A2B4F164-F1
#
_cell.length_a   1.000
_cell.length_b   1.000
_cell.length_c   1.000
_cell.angle_alpha   90.00
_cell.angle_beta   90.00
_cell.angle_gamma   90.00
#
_symmetry.space_group_name_H-M   'P 1'
#
loop_
_entity.id
_entity.type
_entity.pdbx_description
1 polymer ?
#
loop_
_entity_poly.entity_id
_entity_poly.type
_entity_poly.pdbx_seq_one_letter_code
_entity_poly.pdbx_strand_id
1 'polypeptide(L)'
;MELKKYDLLYLEGTLRDLKEDKKQELWIVGNNLMQAEEAWKRIKKHFGTTHVIPRFISNSAFSLDGINPINARIVLLDKWWQNKNAVNLLKHFIPFARQCRQINIT
;
A
#
# COMPACT_ATOMS: atom_id res chain seq x y z
N MET A 1 -13.65 15.08 7.56
CA MET A 1 -14.28 14.82 6.24
C MET A 1 -13.33 15.10 5.09
N GLU A 2 -12.47 16.13 5.19
CA GLU A 2 -11.49 16.51 4.16
C GLU A 2 -10.36 15.48 3.93
N LEU A 3 -9.79 14.89 4.99
CA LEU A 3 -8.72 13.87 4.88
C LEU A 3 -9.11 12.69 3.97
N LYS A 4 -10.35 12.20 4.09
CA LYS A 4 -10.87 11.12 3.23
C LYS A 4 -10.88 11.53 1.75
N LYS A 5 -11.21 12.78 1.46
CA LYS A 5 -11.22 13.29 0.08
C LYS A 5 -9.80 13.37 -0.49
N TYR A 6 -8.84 13.84 0.31
CA TYR A 6 -7.43 13.86 -0.09
C TYR A 6 -6.82 12.47 -0.28
N ASP A 7 -7.15 11.51 0.58
CA ASP A 7 -6.67 10.13 0.45
C ASP A 7 -7.26 9.44 -0.78
N LEU A 8 -8.54 9.69 -1.09
CA LEU A 8 -9.16 9.20 -2.32
C LEU A 8 -8.53 9.81 -3.58
N LEU A 9 -8.28 11.13 -3.60
CA LEU A 9 -7.59 11.80 -4.72
C LEU A 9 -6.17 11.26 -4.91
N TYR A 10 -5.45 11.02 -3.81
CA TYR A 10 -4.12 10.42 -3.85
C TYR A 10 -4.15 9.00 -4.40
N LEU A 11 -5.11 8.17 -3.95
CA LEU A 11 -5.28 6.82 -4.45
C LEU A 11 -5.63 6.81 -5.93
N GLU A 12 -6.51 7.70 -6.38
CA GLU A 12 -6.85 7.83 -7.80
C GLU A 12 -5.61 8.12 -8.66
N GLY A 13 -4.81 9.12 -8.26
CA GLY A 13 -3.57 9.45 -8.96
C GLY A 13 -2.56 8.31 -8.94
N THR A 14 -2.41 7.64 -7.79
CA THR A 14 -1.54 6.47 -7.64
C THR A 14 -1.96 5.34 -8.58
N LEU A 15 -3.25 5.01 -8.65
CA LEU A 15 -3.77 3.96 -9.52
C LEU A 15 -3.60 4.31 -11.00
N ARG A 16 -3.77 5.58 -11.37
CA ARG A 16 -3.51 6.06 -12.74
C ARG A 16 -2.05 5.88 -13.12
N ASP A 17 -1.13 6.31 -12.26
CA ASP A 17 0.30 6.20 -12.51
C ASP A 17 0.75 4.74 -12.62
N LEU A 18 0.19 3.85 -11.79
CA LEU A 18 0.45 2.40 -11.86
C LEU A 18 -0.05 1.75 -13.15
N LYS A 19 -1.08 2.33 -13.77
CA LYS A 19 -1.57 1.89 -15.08
C LYS A 19 -0.59 2.24 -16.20
N GLU A 20 0.01 3.42 -16.11
CA GLU A 20 0.90 3.98 -17.13
C GLU A 20 2.32 3.44 -17.02
N ASP A 21 2.83 3.26 -15.79
CA ASP A 21 4.16 2.72 -15.52
C ASP A 21 4.09 1.34 -14.84
N LYS A 22 4.15 0.29 -15.66
CA LYS A 22 4.11 -1.11 -15.22
C LYS A 22 5.33 -1.54 -14.39
N LYS A 23 6.39 -0.72 -14.28
CA LYS A 23 7.54 -1.03 -13.42
C LYS A 23 7.25 -0.68 -11.95
N GLN A 24 6.23 0.13 -11.69
CA GLN A 24 5.84 0.51 -10.34
C GLN A 24 4.96 -0.56 -9.70
N GLU A 25 5.16 -0.74 -8.39
CA GLU A 25 4.41 -1.71 -7.61
C GLU A 25 3.57 -0.99 -6.55
N LEU A 26 2.33 -1.42 -6.35
CA LEU A 26 1.52 -0.98 -5.21
C LEU A 26 1.76 -1.92 -4.04
N TRP A 27 2.23 -1.39 -2.91
CA TRP A 27 2.37 -2.16 -1.68
C TRP A 27 1.34 -1.68 -0.67
N ILE A 28 0.57 -2.60 -0.09
CA ILE A 28 -0.42 -2.28 0.94
C ILE A 28 0.00 -2.93 2.24
N VAL A 29 0.17 -2.12 3.27
CA VAL A 29 0.59 -2.54 4.61
C VAL A 29 -0.56 -2.29 5.57
N GLY A 30 -1.15 -3.37 6.08
CA GLY A 30 -2.08 -3.34 7.21
C GLY A 30 -1.47 -3.96 8.46
N ASN A 31 -2.23 -3.97 9.55
CA ASN A 31 -1.95 -4.75 10.75
C ASN A 31 -1.76 -6.24 10.42
N ASN A 32 -2.60 -6.78 9.53
CA ASN A 32 -2.50 -8.15 9.04
C ASN A 32 -2.96 -8.26 7.58
N LEU A 33 -2.75 -9.44 6.99
CA LEU A 33 -3.09 -9.71 5.58
C LEU A 33 -4.58 -9.49 5.30
N MET A 34 -5.46 -9.97 6.18
CA MET A 34 -6.91 -9.87 6.02
C MET A 34 -7.37 -8.41 5.92
N GLN A 35 -6.87 -7.53 6.81
CA GLN A 35 -7.18 -6.10 6.76
C GLN A 35 -6.71 -5.47 5.45
N ALA A 36 -5.51 -5.82 4.98
CA ALA A 36 -4.96 -5.29 3.73
C ALA A 36 -5.79 -5.72 2.51
N GLU A 37 -6.22 -6.98 2.47
CA GLU A 37 -7.08 -7.51 1.40
C GLU A 37 -8.48 -6.87 1.42
N GLU A 38 -9.10 -6.71 2.59
CA GLU A 38 -10.40 -6.07 2.72
C GLU A 38 -10.37 -4.61 2.27
N ALA A 39 -9.34 -3.86 2.68
CA ALA A 39 -9.13 -2.50 2.22
C ALA A 39 -8.97 -2.46 0.69
N TRP A 40 -8.19 -3.39 0.11
CA TRP A 40 -8.05 -3.47 -1.33
C TRP A 40 -9.35 -3.79 -2.06
N LYS A 41 -10.18 -4.72 -1.54
CA LYS A 41 -11.50 -5.01 -2.12
C LYS A 41 -12.36 -3.74 -2.19
N ARG A 42 -12.31 -2.89 -1.16
CA ARG A 42 -13.04 -1.60 -1.13
C ARG A 42 -12.47 -0.60 -2.13
N ILE A 43 -11.14 -0.43 -2.19
CA ILE A 43 -10.46 0.42 -3.18
C ILE A 43 -10.84 -0.03 -4.60
N LYS A 44 -10.74 -1.34 -4.87
CA LYS A 44 -11.08 -1.94 -6.16
C LYS A 44 -12.53 -1.66 -6.55
N LYS A 45 -13.47 -1.84 -5.62
CA LYS A 45 -14.90 -1.55 -5.83
C LYS A 45 -15.15 -0.07 -6.10
N HIS A 46 -14.45 0.82 -5.39
CA HIS A 46 -14.62 2.26 -5.51
C HIS A 46 -14.10 2.81 -6.84
N PHE A 47 -12.90 2.40 -7.26
CA PHE A 47 -12.23 2.93 -8.45
C PHE A 47 -12.42 2.08 -9.71
N GLY A 48 -13.02 0.89 -9.60
CA GLY A 48 -13.18 -0.02 -10.74
C GLY A 48 -11.87 -0.54 -11.33
N THR A 49 -10.76 -0.51 -10.57
CA THR A 49 -9.43 -0.88 -11.09
C THR A 49 -9.27 -2.39 -11.23
N THR A 50 -8.85 -2.85 -12.41
CA THR A 50 -8.60 -4.28 -12.71
C THR A 50 -7.14 -4.57 -13.10
N HIS A 51 -6.35 -3.54 -13.36
CA HIS A 51 -5.00 -3.64 -13.92
C HIS A 51 -3.90 -3.60 -12.84
N VAL A 52 -4.23 -3.19 -11.61
CA VAL A 52 -3.29 -3.17 -10.48
C VAL A 52 -3.44 -4.43 -9.65
N ILE A 53 -2.33 -5.11 -9.41
CA ILE A 53 -2.24 -6.23 -8.48
C ILE A 53 -1.32 -5.77 -7.33
N PRO A 54 -1.85 -5.45 -6.14
CA PRO A 54 -1.02 -5.01 -5.05
C PRO A 54 -0.24 -6.18 -4.43
N ARG A 55 0.92 -5.85 -3.87
CA ARG A 55 1.63 -6.70 -2.92
C ARG A 55 1.11 -6.38 -1.51
N PHE A 56 0.64 -7.40 -0.81
CA PHE A 56 0.23 -7.26 0.59
C PHE A 56 1.40 -7.61 1.51
N ILE A 57 1.80 -6.69 2.37
CA ILE A 57 2.81 -6.97 3.39
C ILE A 57 2.11 -7.56 4.61
N SER A 58 2.26 -8.88 4.79
CA SER A 58 1.67 -9.63 5.89
C SER A 58 2.53 -9.54 7.16
N ASN A 59 2.12 -10.26 8.20
CA ASN A 59 2.91 -10.43 9.44
C ASN A 59 3.98 -11.52 9.35
N SER A 60 4.12 -12.17 8.20
CA SER A 60 5.18 -13.15 7.99
C SER A 60 6.52 -12.43 7.82
N ALA A 61 7.56 -12.86 8.52
CA ALA A 61 8.91 -12.31 8.36
C ALA A 61 9.41 -12.41 6.90
N PHE A 62 8.99 -13.47 6.20
CA PHE A 62 9.33 -13.72 4.80
C PHE A 62 8.61 -12.79 3.80
N SER A 63 7.64 -11.98 4.25
CA SER A 63 6.90 -11.09 3.34
C SER A 63 7.74 -9.95 2.76
N LEU A 64 8.92 -9.71 3.33
CA LEU A 64 9.89 -8.69 2.89
C LEU A 64 11.13 -9.29 2.22
N ASP A 65 11.22 -10.61 2.09
CA ASP A 65 12.41 -11.24 1.55
C ASP A 65 12.46 -11.12 0.03
N GLY A 66 13.62 -10.67 -0.48
CA GLY A 66 13.90 -10.60 -1.91
C GLY A 66 13.16 -9.50 -2.68
N ILE A 67 12.47 -8.57 -1.99
CA ILE A 67 11.74 -7.47 -2.64
C ILE A 67 12.51 -6.15 -2.55
N ASN A 68 12.42 -5.33 -3.60
CA ASN A 68 13.11 -4.04 -3.70
C ASN A 68 12.08 -2.89 -3.65
N PRO A 69 12.18 -1.97 -2.67
CA PRO A 69 11.23 -0.87 -2.52
C PRO A 69 11.37 0.23 -3.59
N ILE A 70 12.42 0.27 -4.42
CA ILE A 70 12.74 1.44 -5.27
C ILE A 70 11.59 1.91 -6.18
N ASN A 71 10.75 0.97 -6.65
CA ASN A 71 9.58 1.26 -7.48
C ASN A 71 8.25 1.11 -6.72
N ALA A 72 8.30 0.88 -5.40
CA ALA A 72 7.13 0.67 -4.57
C ALA A 72 6.44 2.00 -4.22
N ARG A 73 5.13 2.04 -4.44
CA ARG A 73 4.22 3.00 -3.83
C ARG A 73 3.57 2.34 -2.64
N ILE A 74 3.99 2.73 -1.45
CA ILE A 74 3.55 2.13 -0.20
C ILE A 74 2.33 2.89 0.32
N VAL A 75 1.27 2.13 0.57
CA VAL A 75 0.05 2.57 1.23
C VAL A 75 -0.01 1.93 2.61
N LEU A 76 0.04 2.76 3.64
CA LEU A 76 -0.06 2.35 5.03
C LEU A 76 -1.52 2.49 5.49
N LEU A 77 -2.13 1.41 5.95
CA LEU A 77 -3.49 1.39 6.49
C LEU A 77 -3.51 1.69 7.98
N ASP A 78 -4.69 1.93 8.56
CA ASP A 78 -4.81 2.10 10.01
C ASP A 78 -4.21 0.90 10.77
N LYS A 79 -3.48 1.19 11.85
CA LYS A 79 -2.74 0.22 12.67
C LYS A 79 -1.65 -0.57 11.94
N TRP A 80 -1.13 -0.09 10.81
CA TRP A 80 0.00 -0.71 10.11
C TRP A 80 1.23 -0.91 11.02
N TRP A 81 1.41 -0.05 12.03
CA TRP A 81 2.51 -0.16 13.01
C TRP A 81 2.40 -1.37 13.94
N GLN A 82 1.25 -2.05 13.98
CA GLN A 82 1.08 -3.32 14.70
C GLN A 82 1.57 -4.52 13.87
N ASN A 83 1.89 -4.31 12.59
CA ASN A 83 2.47 -5.34 11.76
C ASN A 83 3.84 -5.75 12.29
N LYS A 84 4.13 -7.06 12.37
CA LYS A 84 5.42 -7.57 12.88
C LYS A 84 6.62 -7.05 12.08
N ASN A 85 6.40 -6.69 10.82
CA ASN A 85 7.41 -6.15 9.92
C ASN A 85 7.51 -4.62 9.95
N ALA A 86 6.71 -3.91 10.76
CA ALA A 86 6.67 -2.45 10.79
C ALA A 86 8.05 -1.81 11.02
N VAL A 87 8.86 -2.37 11.92
CA VAL A 87 10.21 -1.88 12.20
C VAL A 87 11.12 -2.04 10.98
N ASN A 88 11.07 -3.19 10.32
CA ASN A 88 11.87 -3.46 9.11
C ASN A 88 11.43 -2.56 7.96
N LEU A 89 10.11 -2.39 7.77
CA LEU A 89 9.54 -1.46 6.78
C LEU A 89 10.07 -0.04 6.99
N LEU A 90 10.02 0.46 8.23
CA LEU A 90 10.48 1.81 8.58
C LEU A 90 11.98 2.00 8.35
N LYS A 91 12.81 1.01 8.70
CA LYS A 91 14.27 1.14 8.62
C LYS A 91 14.81 0.91 7.21
N HIS A 92 14.23 -0.02 6.47
CA HIS A 92 14.87 -0.61 5.29
C HIS A 92 14.05 -0.51 4.00
N PHE A 93 12.76 -0.15 4.06
CA PHE A 93 11.91 -0.12 2.86
C PHE A 93 11.34 1.26 2.58
N ILE A 94 10.64 1.86 3.56
CA ILE A 94 10.00 3.18 3.42
C ILE A 94 10.99 4.27 2.95
N PRO A 95 12.24 4.36 3.48
CA PRO A 95 13.18 5.39 3.04
C PRO A 95 13.60 5.28 1.56
N PHE A 96 13.51 4.09 0.98
CA PHE A 96 13.91 3.81 -0.39
C PHE A 96 12.70 3.63 -1.33
N ALA A 97 11.48 3.75 -0.80
CA ALA A 97 10.28 3.64 -1.57
C ALA A 97 10.09 4.85 -2.48
N ARG A 98 9.52 4.63 -3.67
CA ARG A 98 9.17 5.74 -4.58
C ARG A 98 8.26 6.74 -3.89
N GLN A 99 7.24 6.23 -3.19
CA GLN A 99 6.30 7.01 -2.39
C GLN A 99 5.81 6.18 -1.20
N CYS A 100 5.47 6.86 -0.11
CA CYS A 100 4.84 6.25 1.06
C CYS A 100 3.79 7.19 1.63
N ARG A 101 2.57 6.70 1.86
CA ARG A 101 1.50 7.49 2.47
C ARG A 101 0.59 6.63 3.34
N GLN A 102 0.27 7.14 4.53
CA GLN A 102 -0.81 6.60 5.34
C GLN A 102 -2.15 7.13 4.87
N ILE A 103 -3.14 6.25 4.75
CA ILE A 103 -4.50 6.60 4.36
C ILE A 103 -5.51 6.09 5.39
N ASN A 104 -6.60 6.85 5.55
CA ASN A 104 -7.68 6.52 6.48
C ASN A 104 -8.97 6.20 5.71
N ILE A 105 -8.97 5.05 5.04
CA ILE A 105 -10.16 4.46 4.41
C ILE A 105 -10.91 3.63 5.44
N THR A 106 -11.96 4.23 6.01
CA THR A 106 -12.91 3.57 6.93
C THR A 106 -13.98 2.80 6.17
#